data_AF-A0A7L0GF67-F1
#
_entry.id   AF-A0A7L0GF67-F1
#
_cell.length_a   1.000
_cell.length_b   1.000
_cell.length_c   1.000
_cell.angle_alpha   90.00
_cell.angle_beta   90.00
_cell.angle_gamma   90.00
#
_symmetry.space_group_name_H-M   'P 1'
#
loop_
_entity.id
_entity.type
_entity.pdbx_description
1 polymer ?
#
loop_
_entity_poly.entity_id
_entity_poly.type
_entity_poly.pdbx_seq_one_letter_code
_entity_poly.pdbx_strand_id
1 'polypeptide(L)'
;MNLDALFQQIELTEKQAREKRQLIQQVKFDINRSYEKINQIKEELSTAKMKLETKVQQLSEKQFYLEILKKREDSLEKQKAELIKQKSTLLKIFVYAKRKMTEEEDNFTRELTEFNNEYGLTSNRDLLIKKKVKTEINDLENEAALLKNEMESMEHKNIQLNALQLQKNELKQNLFTLQRELRDLEKVIREAERMTKDLEAEKVHVTEKPQADPECLR
;
A
#
# COMPACT_ATOMS: atom_id res chain seq x y z
N MET A 1 -112.24 -74.84 47.21
CA MET A 1 -111.89 -73.83 46.20
C MET A 1 -113.14 -73.52 45.41
N ASN A 2 -113.59 -72.25 45.41
CA ASN A 2 -114.71 -71.83 44.57
C ASN A 2 -114.21 -71.70 43.12
N LEU A 3 -114.98 -72.24 42.19
CA LEU A 3 -114.73 -72.18 40.75
C LEU A 3 -114.47 -70.73 40.28
N ASP A 4 -115.16 -69.77 40.92
CA ASP A 4 -115.06 -68.34 40.62
C ASP A 4 -113.67 -67.74 40.94
N ALA A 5 -113.04 -68.17 42.04
CA ALA A 5 -111.70 -67.70 42.42
C ALA A 5 -110.60 -68.23 41.48
N LEU A 6 -110.79 -69.45 40.96
CA LEU A 6 -109.89 -70.05 39.97
C LEU A 6 -109.99 -69.29 38.63
N PHE A 7 -111.20 -68.94 38.19
CA PHE A 7 -111.41 -68.13 36.98
C PHE A 7 -110.78 -66.74 37.08
N GLN A 8 -110.94 -66.05 38.22
CA GLN A 8 -110.30 -64.75 38.45
C GLN A 8 -108.76 -64.84 38.44
N GLN A 9 -108.18 -65.91 38.99
CA GLN A 9 -106.74 -66.14 38.96
C GLN A 9 -106.22 -66.44 37.53
N ILE A 10 -106.97 -67.20 36.74
CA ILE A 10 -106.67 -67.46 35.33
C ILE A 10 -106.69 -66.15 34.53
N GLU A 11 -107.72 -65.32 34.74
CA GLU A 11 -107.85 -64.04 34.05
C GLU A 11 -106.70 -63.08 34.39
N LEU A 12 -106.32 -62.97 35.66
CA LEU A 12 -105.17 -62.17 36.09
C LEU A 12 -103.86 -62.67 35.49
N THR A 13 -103.64 -63.99 35.48
CA THR A 13 -102.41 -64.60 34.94
C THR A 13 -102.32 -64.43 33.43
N GLU A 14 -103.44 -64.55 32.70
CA GLU A 14 -103.49 -64.31 31.25
C GLU A 14 -103.24 -62.85 30.90
N LYS A 15 -103.78 -61.91 31.71
CA LYS A 15 -103.48 -60.47 31.57
C LYS A 15 -101.99 -60.20 31.78
N GLN A 16 -101.38 -60.73 32.84
CA GLN A 16 -99.93 -60.62 33.07
C GLN A 16 -99.10 -61.27 31.96
N ALA A 17 -99.52 -62.42 31.44
CA ALA A 17 -98.86 -63.09 30.32
C ALA A 17 -98.97 -62.28 29.02
N ARG A 18 -100.08 -61.57 28.81
CA ARG A 18 -100.28 -60.66 27.68
C ARG A 18 -99.37 -59.43 27.79
N GLU A 19 -99.30 -58.80 28.96
CA GLU A 19 -98.42 -57.65 29.23
C GLU A 19 -96.94 -58.03 29.05
N LYS A 20 -96.51 -59.18 29.58
CA LYS A 20 -95.14 -59.71 29.37
C LYS A 20 -94.85 -59.98 27.90
N ARG A 21 -95.80 -60.55 27.14
CA ARG A 21 -95.66 -60.78 25.69
C ARG A 21 -95.47 -59.46 24.93
N GLN A 22 -96.24 -58.43 25.27
CA GLN A 22 -96.09 -57.09 24.69
C GLN A 22 -94.73 -56.47 25.02
N LEU A 23 -94.29 -56.54 26.28
CA LEU A 23 -92.98 -56.02 26.69
C LEU A 23 -91.83 -56.73 25.96
N ILE A 24 -91.89 -58.06 25.83
CA ILE A 24 -90.90 -58.84 25.08
C ILE A 24 -90.87 -58.42 23.60
N GLN A 25 -92.02 -58.18 22.98
CA GLN A 25 -92.09 -57.70 21.60
C GLN A 25 -91.46 -56.32 21.45
N GLN A 26 -91.74 -55.39 22.38
CA GLN A 26 -91.15 -54.06 22.39
C GLN A 26 -89.62 -54.14 22.54
N VAL A 27 -89.12 -54.91 23.50
CA VAL A 27 -87.68 -55.13 23.71
C VAL A 27 -87.03 -55.72 22.46
N LYS A 28 -87.66 -56.70 21.81
CA LYS A 28 -87.16 -57.26 20.53
C LYS A 28 -87.07 -56.21 19.43
N PHE A 29 -88.09 -55.36 19.31
CA PHE A 29 -88.09 -54.25 18.35
C PHE A 29 -86.94 -53.26 18.63
N ASP A 30 -86.76 -52.87 19.88
CA ASP A 30 -85.70 -51.93 20.29
C ASP A 30 -84.30 -52.53 20.12
N ILE A 31 -84.13 -53.83 20.37
CA ILE A 31 -82.89 -54.58 20.08
C ILE A 31 -82.59 -54.55 18.58
N ASN A 32 -83.57 -54.88 17.73
CA ASN A 32 -83.38 -54.90 16.28
C ASN A 32 -83.01 -53.50 15.76
N ARG A 33 -83.73 -52.47 16.21
CA ARG A 33 -83.44 -51.07 15.87
C ARG A 33 -82.03 -50.66 16.31
N SER A 34 -81.58 -51.12 17.47
CA SER A 34 -80.23 -50.85 17.96
C SER A 34 -79.17 -51.55 17.10
N TYR A 35 -79.43 -52.80 16.69
CA TYR A 35 -78.55 -53.56 15.81
C TYR A 35 -78.39 -52.90 14.44
N GLU A 36 -79.47 -52.40 13.86
CA GLU A 36 -79.44 -51.63 12.60
C GLU A 36 -78.56 -50.38 12.72
N LYS A 37 -78.74 -49.59 13.80
CA LYS A 37 -77.90 -48.41 14.06
C LYS A 37 -76.43 -48.76 14.24
N ILE A 38 -76.12 -49.85 14.95
CA ILE A 38 -74.74 -50.33 15.12
C ILE A 38 -74.12 -50.66 13.76
N ASN A 39 -74.87 -51.32 12.87
CA ASN A 39 -74.38 -51.65 11.53
C ASN A 39 -74.14 -50.39 10.68
N GLN A 40 -75.06 -49.42 10.72
CA GLN A 40 -74.88 -48.13 10.03
C GLN A 40 -73.61 -47.41 10.48
N ILE A 41 -73.41 -47.28 11.81
CA ILE A 41 -72.21 -46.65 12.37
C ILE A 41 -70.95 -47.41 11.97
N LYS A 42 -71.00 -48.75 11.92
CA LYS A 42 -69.86 -49.59 11.51
C LYS A 42 -69.48 -49.36 10.05
N GLU A 43 -70.46 -49.21 9.15
CA GLU A 43 -70.23 -48.89 7.74
C GLU A 43 -69.67 -47.48 7.55
N GLU A 44 -70.22 -46.49 8.27
CA GLU A 44 -69.71 -45.11 8.28
C GLU A 44 -68.25 -45.08 8.78
N LEU A 45 -67.95 -45.79 9.87
CA LEU A 45 -66.61 -45.90 10.43
C LEU A 45 -65.63 -46.55 9.43
N SER A 46 -66.05 -47.61 8.75
CA SER A 46 -65.24 -48.26 7.70
C SER A 46 -64.92 -47.28 6.56
N THR A 47 -65.94 -46.54 6.12
CA THR A 47 -65.80 -45.54 5.04
C THR A 47 -64.89 -44.39 5.47
N ALA A 48 -65.03 -43.90 6.70
CA ALA A 48 -64.17 -42.86 7.26
C ALA A 48 -62.72 -43.32 7.39
N LYS A 49 -62.50 -44.58 7.82
CA LYS A 49 -61.17 -45.18 7.93
C LYS A 49 -60.48 -45.26 6.57
N MET A 50 -61.17 -45.73 5.53
CA MET A 50 -60.62 -45.74 4.15
C MET A 50 -60.24 -44.35 3.67
N LYS A 51 -61.12 -43.34 3.87
CA LYS A 51 -60.84 -41.95 3.49
C LYS A 51 -59.63 -41.39 4.24
N LEU A 52 -59.48 -41.71 5.52
CA LEU A 52 -58.33 -41.28 6.31
C LEU A 52 -57.04 -41.91 5.79
N GLU A 53 -57.05 -43.21 5.49
CA GLU A 53 -55.90 -43.93 4.96
C GLU A 53 -55.43 -43.35 3.63
N THR A 54 -56.36 -43.06 2.71
CA THR A 54 -56.03 -42.35 1.45
C THR A 54 -55.39 -40.98 1.71
N LYS A 55 -55.91 -40.21 2.67
CA LYS A 55 -55.33 -38.90 3.01
C LYS A 55 -53.95 -39.01 3.63
N VAL A 56 -53.70 -40.02 4.47
CA VAL A 56 -52.39 -40.28 5.07
C VAL A 56 -51.37 -40.64 3.99
N GLN A 57 -51.75 -41.46 3.02
CA GLN A 57 -50.90 -41.79 1.89
C GLN A 57 -50.57 -40.54 1.05
N GLN A 58 -51.59 -39.75 0.68
CA GLN A 58 -51.40 -38.49 -0.06
C GLN A 58 -50.50 -37.48 0.68
N LEU A 59 -50.62 -37.40 2.01
CA LEU A 59 -49.78 -36.54 2.83
C LEU A 59 -48.31 -37.00 2.78
N SER A 60 -48.08 -38.31 2.90
CA SER A 60 -46.75 -38.91 2.86
C SER A 60 -46.07 -38.67 1.51
N GLU A 61 -46.81 -38.85 0.41
CA GLU A 61 -46.33 -38.55 -0.95
C GLU A 61 -45.94 -37.07 -1.09
N LYS A 62 -46.81 -36.13 -0.65
CA LYS A 62 -46.51 -34.69 -0.70
C LYS A 62 -45.30 -34.30 0.15
N GLN A 63 -45.14 -34.91 1.32
CA GLN A 63 -43.98 -34.68 2.19
C GLN A 63 -42.69 -35.14 1.52
N PHE A 64 -42.71 -36.32 0.89
CA PHE A 64 -41.57 -36.82 0.13
C PHE A 64 -41.19 -35.90 -1.03
N TYR A 65 -42.17 -35.46 -1.82
CA TYR A 65 -41.94 -34.49 -2.91
C TYR A 65 -41.38 -33.16 -2.39
N LEU A 66 -41.88 -32.65 -1.26
CA LEU A 66 -41.37 -31.43 -0.64
C LEU A 66 -39.89 -31.57 -0.28
N GLU A 67 -39.48 -32.71 0.27
CA GLU A 67 -38.08 -32.94 0.63
C GLU A 67 -37.17 -32.99 -0.60
N ILE A 68 -37.61 -33.61 -1.70
CA ILE A 68 -36.89 -33.60 -2.98
C ILE A 68 -36.74 -32.16 -3.49
N LEU A 69 -37.80 -31.37 -3.44
CA LEU A 69 -37.77 -29.98 -3.91
C LEU A 69 -36.80 -29.13 -3.09
N LYS A 70 -36.77 -29.29 -1.76
CA LYS A 70 -35.80 -28.60 -0.89
C LYS A 70 -34.35 -28.96 -1.26
N LYS A 71 -34.06 -30.25 -1.46
CA LYS A 71 -32.71 -30.67 -1.88
C LYS A 71 -32.31 -30.09 -3.24
N ARG A 72 -33.28 -29.96 -4.16
CA ARG A 72 -33.06 -29.33 -5.47
C ARG A 72 -32.80 -27.83 -5.33
N GLU A 73 -33.57 -27.14 -4.50
CA GLU A 73 -33.40 -25.72 -4.21
C GLU A 73 -32.01 -25.44 -3.61
N ASP A 74 -31.59 -26.21 -2.60
CA ASP A 74 -30.27 -26.09 -1.98
C ASP A 74 -29.13 -26.30 -3.00
N SER A 75 -29.29 -27.28 -3.90
CA SER A 75 -28.32 -27.55 -4.96
C SER A 75 -28.24 -26.39 -5.96
N LEU A 76 -29.38 -25.82 -6.36
CA LEU A 76 -29.43 -24.68 -7.27
C LEU A 76 -28.80 -23.43 -6.64
N GLU A 77 -29.05 -23.15 -5.37
CA GLU A 77 -28.44 -22.00 -4.71
C GLU A 77 -26.91 -22.14 -4.60
N LYS A 78 -26.41 -23.36 -4.36
CA LYS A 78 -24.96 -23.67 -4.43
C LYS A 78 -24.38 -23.43 -5.83
N GLN A 79 -25.06 -23.92 -6.87
CA GLN A 79 -24.64 -23.72 -8.26
C GLN A 79 -24.62 -22.23 -8.64
N LYS A 80 -25.64 -21.48 -8.23
CA LYS A 80 -25.73 -20.04 -8.45
C LYS A 80 -24.59 -19.29 -7.75
N ALA A 81 -24.27 -19.63 -6.50
CA ALA A 81 -23.15 -19.03 -5.78
C ALA A 81 -21.80 -19.30 -6.48
N GLU A 82 -21.59 -20.52 -6.97
CA GLU A 82 -20.38 -20.87 -7.73
C GLU A 82 -20.29 -20.13 -9.07
N LEU A 83 -21.41 -20.02 -9.81
CA LEU A 83 -21.46 -19.24 -11.05
C LEU A 83 -21.16 -17.75 -10.82
N ILE A 84 -21.66 -17.17 -9.73
CA ILE A 84 -21.36 -15.78 -9.35
C ILE A 84 -19.86 -15.62 -9.07
N LYS A 85 -19.26 -16.57 -8.34
CA LYS A 85 -17.82 -16.58 -8.05
C LYS A 85 -17.01 -16.67 -9.34
N GLN A 86 -17.33 -17.60 -10.24
CA GLN A 86 -16.66 -17.75 -11.54
C GLN A 86 -16.78 -16.49 -12.40
N LYS A 87 -17.97 -15.91 -12.50
CA LYS A 87 -18.20 -14.64 -13.19
C LYS A 87 -17.32 -13.53 -12.63
N SER A 88 -17.20 -13.43 -11.30
CA SER A 88 -16.37 -12.40 -10.66
C SER A 88 -14.88 -12.56 -10.98
N THR A 89 -14.38 -13.80 -11.02
CA THR A 89 -12.99 -14.12 -11.37
C THR A 89 -12.71 -13.81 -12.84
N LEU A 90 -13.60 -14.25 -13.75
CA LEU A 90 -13.48 -13.98 -15.18
C LEU A 90 -13.51 -12.48 -15.46
N LEU A 91 -14.37 -11.72 -14.77
CA LEU A 91 -14.42 -10.27 -14.92
C LEU A 91 -13.10 -9.61 -14.50
N LYS A 92 -12.48 -10.04 -13.40
CA LYS A 92 -11.16 -9.55 -12.97
C LYS A 92 -10.08 -9.83 -14.01
N ILE A 93 -10.04 -11.06 -14.54
CA ILE A 93 -9.09 -11.46 -15.59
C ILE A 93 -9.30 -10.61 -16.85
N PHE A 94 -10.56 -10.43 -17.27
CA PHE A 94 -10.89 -9.62 -18.44
C PHE A 94 -10.44 -8.16 -18.28
N VAL A 95 -10.73 -7.54 -17.13
CA VAL A 95 -10.31 -6.15 -16.86
C VAL A 95 -8.79 -6.02 -16.86
N TYR A 96 -8.09 -6.98 -16.25
CA TYR A 96 -6.62 -7.01 -16.25
C TYR A 96 -6.05 -7.16 -17.66
N ALA A 97 -6.55 -8.12 -18.45
CA ALA A 97 -6.12 -8.36 -19.81
C ALA A 97 -6.38 -7.15 -20.72
N LYS A 98 -7.56 -6.51 -20.58
CA LYS A 98 -7.90 -5.31 -21.34
C LYS A 98 -6.94 -4.16 -21.01
N ARG A 99 -6.60 -3.96 -19.73
CA ARG A 99 -5.62 -2.95 -19.32
C ARG A 99 -4.23 -3.25 -19.90
N LYS A 100 -3.77 -4.50 -19.83
CA LYS A 100 -2.48 -4.90 -20.38
C LYS A 100 -2.42 -4.68 -21.89
N MET A 101 -3.49 -5.01 -22.60
CA MET A 101 -3.60 -4.75 -24.04
C MET A 101 -3.48 -3.26 -24.36
N THR A 102 -4.17 -2.38 -23.63
CA THR A 102 -4.05 -0.93 -23.85
C THR A 102 -2.67 -0.39 -23.48
N GLU A 103 -2.06 -0.89 -22.40
CA GLU A 103 -0.70 -0.52 -22.00
C GLU A 103 0.33 -0.90 -23.09
N GLU A 104 0.23 -2.11 -23.67
CA GLU A 104 1.10 -2.54 -24.75
C GLU A 104 0.85 -1.79 -26.06
N GLU A 105 -0.41 -1.45 -26.38
CA GLU A 105 -0.76 -0.63 -27.54
C GLU A 105 -0.17 0.79 -27.43
N ASP A 106 -0.28 1.41 -26.24
CA ASP A 106 0.30 2.71 -25.94
C ASP A 106 1.84 2.66 -25.99
N ASN A 107 2.45 1.62 -25.40
CA ASN A 107 3.89 1.41 -25.44
C ASN A 107 4.39 1.26 -26.88
N PHE A 108 3.76 0.40 -27.67
CA PHE A 108 4.11 0.18 -29.07
C PHE A 108 3.97 1.46 -29.89
N THR A 109 2.89 2.21 -29.71
CA THR A 109 2.68 3.49 -30.41
C THR A 109 3.75 4.52 -30.04
N ARG A 110 4.14 4.58 -28.76
CA ARG A 110 5.23 5.45 -28.29
C ARG A 110 6.56 5.03 -28.89
N GLU A 111 6.94 3.76 -28.81
CA GLU A 111 8.19 3.24 -29.37
C GLU A 111 8.27 3.49 -30.88
N LEU A 112 7.18 3.24 -31.61
CA LEU A 112 7.10 3.51 -33.04
C LEU A 112 7.28 5.00 -33.34
N THR A 113 6.71 5.87 -32.51
CA THR A 113 6.86 7.33 -32.64
C THR A 113 8.29 7.77 -32.35
N GLU A 114 8.90 7.25 -31.29
CA GLU A 114 10.29 7.52 -30.91
C GLU A 114 11.24 7.08 -32.03
N PHE A 115 11.10 5.86 -32.52
CA PHE A 115 11.85 5.32 -33.65
C PHE A 115 11.70 6.19 -34.91
N ASN A 116 10.47 6.52 -35.28
CA ASN A 116 10.21 7.35 -36.47
C ASN A 116 10.84 8.75 -36.33
N ASN A 117 10.85 9.32 -35.13
CA ASN A 117 11.47 10.62 -34.86
C ASN A 117 13.00 10.54 -34.87
N GLU A 118 13.58 9.48 -34.30
CA GLU A 118 15.03 9.26 -34.25
C GLU A 118 15.63 9.13 -35.65
N TYR A 119 14.97 8.36 -36.52
CA TYR A 119 15.41 8.13 -37.89
C TYR A 119 14.82 9.12 -38.91
N GLY A 120 14.02 10.09 -38.45
CA GLY A 120 13.42 11.11 -39.31
C GLY A 120 12.53 10.52 -40.41
N LEU A 121 11.85 9.41 -40.13
CA LEU A 121 10.92 8.74 -41.06
C LEU A 121 9.55 9.43 -41.11
N THR A 122 9.32 10.41 -40.23
CA THR A 122 8.11 11.22 -40.19
C THR A 122 8.12 12.35 -41.21
N SER A 123 6.93 12.78 -41.65
CA SER A 123 6.74 13.88 -42.60
C SER A 123 7.25 15.26 -42.10
N ASN A 124 7.62 15.36 -40.82
CA ASN A 124 8.14 16.57 -40.17
C ASN A 124 9.65 16.51 -39.91
N ARG A 125 10.40 15.61 -40.59
CA ARG A 125 11.85 15.45 -40.49
C ARG A 125 12.62 16.78 -40.46
N ASP A 126 12.36 17.67 -41.41
CA ASP A 126 13.09 18.94 -41.52
C ASP A 126 12.90 19.83 -40.30
N LEU A 127 11.70 19.83 -39.70
CA LEU A 127 11.42 20.58 -38.48
C LEU A 127 12.16 20.00 -37.28
N LEU A 128 12.22 18.67 -37.16
CA LEU A 128 12.94 17.98 -36.07
C LEU A 128 14.45 18.22 -36.15
N ILE A 129 15.04 18.05 -37.34
CA ILE A 129 16.47 18.32 -37.57
C ILE A 129 16.78 19.78 -37.25
N LYS A 130 15.98 20.73 -37.76
CA LYS A 130 16.17 22.16 -37.49
C LYS A 130 16.11 22.48 -36.00
N LYS A 131 15.18 21.85 -35.26
CA LYS A 131 15.07 22.02 -33.81
C LYS A 131 16.30 21.47 -33.09
N LYS A 132 16.75 20.26 -33.43
CA LYS A 132 17.93 19.60 -32.83
C LYS A 132 19.21 20.40 -33.08
N VAL A 133 19.43 20.83 -34.32
CA VAL A 133 20.58 21.68 -34.67
C VAL A 133 20.54 23.00 -33.91
N LYS A 134 19.35 23.63 -33.77
CA LYS A 134 19.21 24.87 -33.00
C LYS A 134 19.53 24.68 -31.52
N THR A 135 19.11 23.59 -30.89
CA THR A 135 19.46 23.30 -29.50
C THR A 135 20.95 23.05 -29.34
N GLU A 136 21.56 22.28 -30.25
CA GLU A 136 22.99 21.96 -30.19
C GLU A 136 23.87 23.20 -30.41
N ILE A 137 23.48 24.11 -31.33
CA ILE A 137 24.14 25.41 -31.49
C ILE A 137 24.07 26.23 -30.19
N ASN A 138 22.88 26.33 -29.58
CA ASN A 138 22.73 27.10 -28.33
C ASN A 138 23.59 26.52 -27.20
N ASP A 139 23.69 25.19 -27.10
CA ASP A 139 24.50 24.53 -26.07
C ASP A 139 26.00 24.83 -26.28
N LEU A 140 26.48 24.71 -27.52
CA LEU A 140 27.86 25.04 -27.89
C LEU A 140 28.18 26.53 -27.70
N GLU A 141 27.26 27.43 -28.03
CA GLU A 141 27.42 28.87 -27.81
C GLU A 141 27.55 29.19 -26.31
N ASN A 142 26.73 28.55 -25.47
CA ASN A 142 26.82 28.70 -24.01
C ASN A 142 28.14 28.17 -23.47
N GLU A 143 28.60 27.00 -23.92
CA GLU A 143 29.88 26.42 -23.51
C GLU A 143 31.06 27.30 -23.94
N ALA A 144 31.04 27.81 -25.17
CA ALA A 144 32.05 28.75 -25.66
C ALA A 144 32.10 30.05 -24.85
N ALA A 145 30.94 30.57 -24.44
CA ALA A 145 30.86 31.75 -23.59
C ALA A 145 31.45 31.51 -22.19
N LEU A 146 31.18 30.34 -21.59
CA LEU A 146 31.76 29.95 -20.30
C LEU A 146 33.28 29.83 -20.38
N LEU A 147 33.79 29.12 -21.40
CA LEU A 147 35.23 28.94 -21.62
C LEU A 147 35.92 30.28 -21.85
N LYS A 148 35.31 31.19 -22.62
CA LYS A 148 35.86 32.53 -22.84
C LYS A 148 36.00 33.31 -21.53
N ASN A 149 34.98 33.31 -20.69
CA ASN A 149 35.02 33.99 -19.39
C ASN A 149 36.10 33.39 -18.47
N GLU A 150 36.27 32.07 -18.49
CA GLU A 150 37.31 31.39 -17.73
C GLU A 150 38.72 31.78 -18.23
N MET A 151 38.93 31.79 -19.54
CA MET A 151 40.19 32.24 -20.15
C MET A 151 40.53 33.68 -19.78
N GLU A 152 39.56 34.60 -19.86
CA GLU A 152 39.76 36.00 -19.47
C GLU A 152 40.12 36.14 -17.97
N SER A 153 39.50 35.34 -17.10
CA SER A 153 39.85 35.30 -15.68
C SER A 153 41.27 34.78 -15.45
N MET A 154 41.67 33.73 -16.16
CA MET A 154 43.02 33.17 -16.08
C MET A 154 44.07 34.15 -16.59
N GLU A 155 43.82 34.84 -17.70
CA GLU A 155 44.69 35.88 -18.25
C GLU A 155 44.91 37.00 -17.22
N HIS A 156 43.84 37.48 -16.59
CA HIS A 156 43.93 38.51 -15.57
C HIS A 156 44.74 38.06 -14.35
N LYS A 157 44.52 36.83 -13.87
CA LYS A 157 45.31 36.23 -12.78
C LYS A 157 46.78 36.08 -13.16
N ASN A 158 47.08 35.71 -14.40
CA ASN A 158 48.45 35.57 -14.90
C ASN A 158 49.18 36.93 -14.92
N ILE A 159 48.50 37.99 -15.37
CA ILE A 159 49.02 39.35 -15.32
C ILE A 159 49.34 39.77 -13.88
N GLN A 160 48.43 39.52 -12.93
CA GLN A 160 48.65 39.82 -11.51
C GLN A 160 49.82 39.02 -10.92
N LEU A 161 49.92 37.72 -11.26
CA LEU A 161 51.01 36.86 -10.82
C LEU A 161 52.37 37.37 -11.33
N ASN A 162 52.45 37.77 -12.60
CA ASN A 162 53.66 38.33 -13.18
C ASN A 162 54.07 39.63 -12.48
N ALA A 163 53.12 40.51 -12.14
CA ALA A 163 53.38 41.73 -11.39
C ALA A 163 53.91 41.43 -9.97
N LEU A 164 53.32 40.47 -9.25
CA LEU A 164 53.79 40.04 -7.94
C LEU A 164 55.20 39.41 -8.01
N GLN A 165 55.48 38.65 -9.07
CA GLN A 165 56.80 38.06 -9.29
C GLN A 165 57.88 39.15 -9.49
N LEU A 166 57.55 40.22 -10.21
CA LEU A 166 58.43 41.37 -10.39
C LEU A 166 58.73 42.07 -9.05
N GLN A 167 57.69 42.39 -8.28
CA GLN A 167 57.83 43.00 -6.95
C GLN A 167 58.64 42.13 -5.98
N LYS A 168 58.42 40.81 -5.99
CA LYS A 168 59.20 39.87 -5.20
C LYS A 168 60.68 39.92 -5.55
N ASN A 169 61.01 39.99 -6.84
CA ASN A 169 62.40 40.07 -7.29
C ASN A 169 63.05 41.40 -6.88
N GLU A 170 62.32 42.51 -6.95
CA GLU A 170 62.78 43.83 -6.51
C GLU A 170 63.03 43.86 -4.99
N LEU A 171 62.07 43.37 -4.18
CA LEU A 171 62.24 43.23 -2.74
C LEU A 171 63.44 42.35 -2.38
N LYS A 172 63.68 41.27 -3.14
CA LYS A 172 64.85 40.40 -2.93
C LYS A 172 66.16 41.15 -3.17
N GLN A 173 66.23 41.99 -4.21
CA GLN A 173 67.41 42.85 -4.47
C GLN A 173 67.60 43.89 -3.36
N ASN A 174 66.51 44.53 -2.90
CA ASN A 174 66.53 45.47 -1.79
C ASN A 174 67.00 44.80 -0.49
N LEU A 175 66.60 43.57 -0.25
CA LEU A 175 67.04 42.80 0.92
C LEU A 175 68.55 42.49 0.86
N PHE A 176 69.07 42.11 -0.32
CA PHE A 176 70.51 41.88 -0.49
C PHE A 176 71.35 43.15 -0.29
N THR A 177 70.86 44.30 -0.75
CA THR A 177 71.52 45.60 -0.56
C THR A 177 71.53 46.00 0.91
N LEU A 178 70.38 45.94 1.60
CA LEU A 178 70.29 46.18 3.05
C LEU A 178 71.20 45.25 3.87
N GLN A 179 71.27 43.96 3.52
CA GLN A 179 72.21 43.02 4.18
C GLN A 179 73.68 43.38 3.96
N ARG A 180 74.02 43.96 2.81
CA ARG A 180 75.37 44.45 2.54
C ARG A 180 75.67 45.69 3.37
N GLU A 181 74.77 46.67 3.36
CA GLU A 181 74.90 47.89 4.17
C GLU A 181 75.03 47.58 5.66
N LEU A 182 74.23 46.65 6.18
CA LEU A 182 74.28 46.22 7.57
C LEU A 182 75.66 45.61 7.91
N ARG A 183 76.21 44.75 7.05
CA ARG A 183 77.57 44.20 7.24
C ARG A 183 78.65 45.27 7.21
N ASP A 184 78.51 46.27 6.35
CA ASP A 184 79.45 47.37 6.25
C ASP A 184 79.36 48.26 7.50
N LEU A 185 78.15 48.55 8.01
CA LEU A 185 77.94 49.26 9.27
C LEU A 185 78.53 48.50 10.47
N GLU A 186 78.31 47.19 10.55
CA GLU A 186 78.90 46.35 11.60
C GLU A 186 80.44 46.38 11.59
N LYS A 187 81.07 46.50 10.42
CA LYS A 187 82.53 46.70 10.34
C LYS A 187 82.93 48.06 10.90
N VAL A 188 82.23 49.13 10.51
CA VAL A 188 82.48 50.48 11.02
C VAL A 188 82.30 50.53 12.54
N ILE A 189 81.27 49.89 13.09
CA ILE A 189 81.07 49.78 14.54
C ILE A 189 82.26 49.08 15.21
N ARG A 190 82.69 47.92 14.69
CA ARG A 190 83.86 47.19 15.23
C ARG A 190 85.15 48.02 15.17
N GLU A 191 85.33 48.81 14.12
CA GLU A 191 86.47 49.73 13.98
C GLU A 191 86.40 50.87 14.99
N ALA A 192 85.23 51.50 15.15
CA ALA A 192 84.99 52.56 16.13
C ALA A 192 85.17 52.06 17.57
N GLU A 193 84.69 50.85 17.89
CA GLU A 193 84.92 50.20 19.18
C GLU A 193 86.41 49.98 19.46
N ARG A 194 87.18 49.54 18.45
CA ARG A 194 88.63 49.38 18.57
C ARG A 194 89.32 50.72 18.81
N MET A 195 89.01 51.72 17.99
CA MET A 195 89.57 53.06 18.11
C MET A 195 89.24 53.70 19.46
N THR A 196 88.02 53.48 19.98
CA THR A 196 87.63 53.96 21.32
C THR A 196 88.46 53.30 22.41
N LYS A 197 88.71 51.98 22.33
CA LYS A 197 89.58 51.27 23.27
C LYS A 197 91.03 51.76 23.21
N ASP A 198 91.55 52.01 22.02
CA ASP A 198 92.90 52.54 21.82
C ASP A 198 93.04 53.94 22.46
N LEU A 199 92.05 54.81 22.27
CA LEU A 199 92.00 56.15 22.89
C LEU A 199 91.82 56.09 24.42
N GLU A 200 91.04 55.13 24.95
CA GLU A 200 90.94 54.91 26.40
C GLU A 200 92.28 54.46 26.98
N ALA A 201 93.00 53.55 26.32
CA ALA A 201 94.33 53.13 26.72
C ALA A 201 95.34 54.30 26.66
N GLU A 202 95.28 55.14 25.62
CA GLU A 202 96.09 56.34 25.50
C GLU A 202 95.76 57.36 26.60
N LYS A 203 94.49 57.56 26.92
CA LYS A 203 94.06 58.43 28.04
C LYS A 203 94.68 57.95 29.36
N VAL A 204 94.64 56.64 29.65
CA VAL A 204 95.30 56.06 30.84
C VAL A 204 96.80 56.37 30.83
N HIS A 205 97.48 56.13 29.71
CA HIS A 205 98.90 56.43 29.55
C HIS A 205 99.23 57.93 29.73
N VAL A 206 98.37 58.84 29.27
CA VAL A 206 98.56 60.30 29.44
C VAL A 206 98.30 60.73 30.89
N THR A 207 97.35 60.11 31.60
CA THR A 207 97.16 60.36 33.05
C THR A 207 98.30 59.82 33.93
N GLU A 208 99.11 58.86 33.45
CA GLU A 208 100.30 58.36 34.15
C GLU A 208 101.56 59.24 33.93
N LYS A 209 101.61 60.03 32.84
CA LYS A 209 102.76 60.90 32.53
C LYS A 209 103.10 61.99 33.57
N PRO A 210 102.18 62.57 34.36
CA PRO A 210 102.55 63.51 35.42
C PRO A 210 103.29 62.85 36.60
N GLN A 211 103.33 61.52 36.71
CA GLN A 211 104.07 60.79 37.74
C GLN A 211 105.45 60.28 37.27
N ALA A 212 105.79 60.47 35.99
CA ALA A 212 107.07 60.04 35.41
C ALA A 212 107.85 61.19 34.73
N ASP A 213 107.55 62.44 35.10
CA ASP A 213 108.28 63.65 34.69
C ASP A 213 109.18 64.15 35.86
N PRO A 214 110.52 64.15 35.72
CA PRO A 214 111.44 64.54 36.79
C PRO A 214 111.41 66.03 37.19
N GLU A 215 110.64 66.90 36.52
CA GLU A 215 110.56 68.33 36.86
C GLU A 215 109.32 68.74 37.69
N CYS A 216 108.39 67.82 37.99
CA CYS A 216 107.08 68.17 38.59
C CYS A 216 106.74 67.57 39.96
N LEU A 217 107.71 67.11 40.77
CA LEU A 217 107.49 66.92 42.23
C LEU A 217 108.74 67.31 43.06
N ARG A 218 108.59 68.45 43.74
CA ARG A 218 109.12 68.72 45.08
C ARG A 218 108.32 67.93 46.12
#